data_AF-A0A2L2NAA1-F1
#
_entry.id   AF-A0A2L2NAA1-F1
#
_cell.length_a   1.000
_cell.length_b   1.000
_cell.length_c   1.000
_cell.angle_alpha   90.00
_cell.angle_beta   90.00
_cell.angle_gamma   90.00
#
_symmetry.space_group_name_H-M   'P 1'
#
loop_
_entity.id
_entity.type
_entity.pdbx_description
1 polymer ?
#
loop_
_entity_poly.entity_id
_entity_poly.type
_entity_poly.pdbx_seq_one_letter_code
_entity_poly.pdbx_strand_id
1 'polypeptide(L)'
;MSHFNSDTSNKSTFGGFNDDDSAPKADQVLKMLRAVNILDLADNKPGSSRFDNKDYHDQVQAKRAAVKFIENAKDKPQAFWQVFEAVYGWIKYDEWLQKYHLNGAEISFNKLMCELENVLEISRKGQSEFLSSRRRDFQERKAFNPVKEYLQKVALKYPVIDADDEVISIDALEAIIDEPQSDYVPVHPQVMPEWGQLAKILFGVDDALSQKMLECWLRGAVARAVNPGCKMDNVLILKSAQGKAKTTFFEILGDAYFIQSSDPTSVETTRLLQKGWICELGELEGITRKSDVELFKHFITKRKDDLRVMHTEDIPERPRHVVFGGTCNSNEILKDTTGNRRFMVVPVIQKIPAKWLKENRDRIWASAYHSYMFYKNHENSHDLEWWFTDEIENIENTRYP
;
A
#
# COMPACT_ATOMS: atom_id res chain seq x y z
N MET A 1 60.16 5.43 -0.85
CA MET A 1 59.74 6.13 -2.08
C MET A 1 58.37 5.58 -2.45
N SER A 2 57.36 6.44 -2.32
CA SER A 2 55.95 6.16 -2.54
C SER A 2 55.65 6.00 -4.03
N HIS A 3 55.16 4.83 -4.43
CA HIS A 3 54.43 4.69 -5.70
C HIS A 3 52.97 5.04 -5.45
N PHE A 4 52.65 6.34 -5.57
CA PHE A 4 51.28 6.79 -5.80
C PHE A 4 50.97 6.55 -7.28
N ASN A 5 50.01 5.67 -7.54
CA ASN A 5 49.50 5.39 -8.87
C ASN A 5 48.67 6.62 -9.32
N SER A 6 49.19 7.38 -10.29
CA SER A 6 48.61 8.64 -10.77
C SER A 6 47.77 8.45 -12.03
N ASP A 7 46.78 7.57 -12.00
CA ASP A 7 45.80 7.41 -13.08
C ASP A 7 44.38 7.62 -12.56
N THR A 8 44.06 8.88 -12.27
CA THR A 8 42.68 9.38 -12.16
C THR A 8 42.37 10.19 -13.41
N SER A 9 41.65 9.61 -14.37
CA SER A 9 41.17 10.37 -15.53
C SER A 9 40.13 11.42 -15.08
N ASN A 10 40.60 12.66 -14.90
CA ASN A 10 39.84 13.84 -14.43
C ASN A 10 38.85 14.44 -15.45
N LYS A 11 38.38 13.66 -16.44
CA LYS A 11 37.50 14.16 -17.51
C LYS A 11 36.09 13.64 -17.33
N SER A 12 35.10 14.51 -17.51
CA SER A 12 33.69 14.14 -17.54
C SER A 12 33.45 12.96 -18.49
N THR A 13 32.57 12.04 -18.09
CA THR A 13 32.13 10.94 -18.95
C THR A 13 31.32 11.42 -20.16
N PHE A 14 30.76 12.62 -20.13
CA PHE A 14 29.88 13.13 -21.19
C PHE A 14 30.62 13.84 -22.33
N GLY A 15 31.95 13.96 -22.26
CA GLY A 15 32.75 14.74 -23.21
C GLY A 15 32.49 16.25 -23.07
N GLY A 16 33.49 17.09 -23.33
CA GLY A 16 33.34 18.55 -23.18
C GLY A 16 32.24 19.10 -24.09
N PHE A 17 31.17 19.63 -23.51
CA PHE A 17 30.31 20.57 -24.22
C PHE A 17 31.16 21.82 -24.47
N ASN A 18 31.66 21.98 -25.70
CA ASN A 18 32.29 23.23 -26.10
C ASN A 18 31.23 24.34 -25.98
N ASP A 19 31.62 25.50 -25.48
CA ASP A 19 30.77 26.70 -25.35
C ASP A 19 30.36 27.32 -26.72
N ASP A 20 30.42 26.53 -27.78
CA ASP A 20 30.19 26.94 -29.17
C ASP A 20 28.68 26.84 -29.48
N ASP A 21 27.97 27.96 -29.31
CA ASP A 21 26.69 28.48 -29.86
C ASP A 21 25.52 27.56 -30.31
N SER A 22 25.63 26.24 -30.17
CA SER A 22 24.59 25.28 -30.52
C SER A 22 23.86 24.83 -29.25
N ALA A 23 22.54 25.06 -29.22
CA ALA A 23 21.69 24.61 -28.13
C ALA A 23 21.86 23.08 -27.92
N PRO A 24 22.06 22.61 -26.68
CA PRO A 24 22.25 21.19 -26.43
C PRO A 24 21.00 20.41 -26.86
N LYS A 25 21.18 19.31 -27.61
CA LYS A 25 20.08 18.47 -28.07
C LYS A 25 19.37 17.87 -26.85
N ALA A 26 18.04 17.94 -26.83
CA ALA A 26 17.21 17.46 -25.72
C ALA A 26 17.60 16.05 -25.24
N ASP A 27 17.71 15.09 -26.16
CA ASP A 27 18.04 13.69 -25.83
C ASP A 27 19.38 13.53 -25.10
N GLN A 28 20.38 14.35 -25.45
CA GLN A 28 21.69 14.32 -24.80
C GLN A 28 21.60 14.82 -23.37
N VAL A 29 20.91 15.95 -23.15
CA VAL A 29 20.69 16.52 -21.81
C VAL A 29 19.93 15.55 -20.92
N LEU A 30 18.84 14.96 -21.43
CA LEU A 30 18.03 14.00 -20.67
C LEU A 30 18.81 12.71 -20.36
N LYS A 31 19.70 12.28 -21.26
CA LYS A 31 20.58 11.13 -21.00
C LYS A 31 21.58 11.41 -19.88
N MET A 32 22.17 12.61 -19.84
CA MET A 32 23.07 13.03 -18.75
C MET A 32 22.36 13.03 -17.41
N LEU A 33 21.19 13.67 -17.34
CA LEU A 33 20.40 13.79 -16.11
C LEU A 33 19.92 12.45 -15.54
N ARG A 34 19.69 11.45 -16.39
CA ARG A 34 19.34 10.09 -15.95
C ARG A 34 20.54 9.30 -15.43
N ALA A 35 21.75 9.67 -15.84
CA ALA A 35 22.98 8.97 -15.48
C ALA A 35 23.64 9.50 -14.21
N VAL A 36 23.22 10.69 -13.74
CA VAL A 36 23.89 11.40 -12.65
C VAL A 36 22.86 12.04 -11.72
N ASN A 37 23.06 11.89 -10.40
CA ASN A 37 22.20 12.52 -9.41
C ASN A 37 22.62 13.97 -9.15
N ILE A 38 21.97 14.92 -9.82
CA ILE A 38 22.23 16.35 -9.60
C ILE A 38 21.66 16.89 -8.28
N LEU A 39 20.83 16.13 -7.56
CA LEU A 39 20.19 16.59 -6.31
C LEU A 39 21.18 16.68 -5.15
N ASP A 40 22.24 15.87 -5.17
CA ASP A 40 23.23 15.80 -4.09
C ASP A 40 24.45 16.71 -4.35
N LEU A 41 24.37 17.61 -5.35
CA LEU A 41 25.46 18.49 -5.77
C LEU A 41 26.03 19.33 -4.60
N ALA A 42 25.17 19.75 -3.66
CA ALA A 42 25.58 20.53 -2.49
C ALA A 42 26.42 19.70 -1.49
N ASP A 43 26.16 18.39 -1.43
CA ASP A 43 26.84 17.43 -0.56
C ASP A 43 28.14 16.91 -1.21
N ASN A 44 28.27 16.99 -2.54
CA ASN A 44 29.42 16.55 -3.32
C ASN A 44 30.34 17.71 -3.79
N LYS A 45 30.45 18.79 -3.00
CA LYS A 45 31.32 19.94 -3.35
C LYS A 45 32.77 19.75 -2.87
N PRO A 46 33.77 20.40 -3.50
CA PRO A 46 35.16 20.37 -3.02
C PRO A 46 35.27 20.69 -1.54
N GLY A 47 35.97 19.84 -0.78
CA GLY A 47 36.10 19.93 0.67
C GLY A 47 35.01 19.18 1.48
N SER A 48 34.05 18.54 0.82
CA SER A 48 33.12 17.59 1.46
C SER A 48 33.78 16.23 1.70
N SER A 49 33.33 15.51 2.74
CA SER A 49 33.74 14.12 2.99
C SER A 49 33.23 13.14 1.93
N ARG A 50 32.19 13.51 1.19
CA ARG A 50 31.61 12.74 0.08
C ARG A 50 32.13 13.18 -1.29
N PHE A 51 33.14 14.07 -1.33
CA PHE A 51 33.62 14.66 -2.57
C PHE A 51 34.28 13.62 -3.49
N ASP A 52 33.69 13.43 -4.67
CA ASP A 52 34.31 12.76 -5.81
C ASP A 52 34.43 13.75 -6.98
N ASN A 53 35.67 14.00 -7.43
CA ASN A 53 35.96 15.02 -8.43
C ASN A 53 35.29 14.74 -9.78
N LYS A 54 35.23 13.48 -10.20
CA LYS A 54 34.67 13.10 -11.50
C LYS A 54 33.15 13.20 -11.47
N ASP A 55 32.52 12.66 -10.43
CA ASP A 55 31.07 12.76 -10.22
C ASP A 55 30.63 14.22 -10.08
N TYR A 56 31.37 15.03 -9.33
CA TYR A 56 31.09 16.48 -9.23
C TYR A 56 31.13 17.16 -10.60
N HIS A 57 32.15 16.89 -11.43
CA HIS A 57 32.24 17.47 -12.77
C HIS A 57 31.08 17.02 -13.67
N ASP A 58 30.72 15.75 -13.63
CA ASP A 58 29.59 15.18 -14.38
C ASP A 58 28.25 15.83 -13.94
N GLN A 59 28.04 16.01 -12.64
CA GLN A 59 26.86 16.67 -12.06
C GLN A 59 26.77 18.16 -12.48
N VAL A 60 27.87 18.91 -12.37
CA VAL A 60 27.93 20.32 -12.79
C VAL A 60 27.64 20.45 -14.28
N GLN A 61 28.19 19.56 -15.10
CA GLN A 61 27.98 19.59 -16.54
C GLN A 61 26.53 19.27 -16.91
N ALA A 62 25.92 18.27 -16.26
CA ALA A 62 24.51 17.94 -16.45
C ALA A 62 23.59 19.08 -16.02
N LYS A 63 23.84 19.72 -14.87
CA LYS A 63 23.12 20.92 -14.41
C LYS A 63 23.19 22.05 -15.44
N ARG A 64 24.39 22.41 -15.90
CA ARG A 64 24.59 23.48 -16.90
C ARG A 64 23.86 23.19 -18.20
N ALA A 65 23.92 21.95 -18.69
CA ALA A 65 23.22 21.53 -19.89
C ALA A 65 21.69 21.63 -19.74
N ALA A 66 21.15 21.27 -18.56
CA ALA A 66 19.73 21.40 -18.25
C ALA A 66 19.25 22.86 -18.22
N VAL A 67 20.02 23.76 -17.58
CA VAL A 67 19.70 25.20 -17.56
C VAL A 67 19.70 25.78 -18.97
N LYS A 68 20.78 25.57 -19.75
CA LYS A 68 20.84 26.01 -21.16
C LYS A 68 19.68 25.44 -21.99
N PHE A 69 19.27 24.19 -21.75
CA PHE A 69 18.14 23.58 -22.46
C PHE A 69 16.81 24.28 -22.16
N ILE A 70 16.53 24.60 -20.89
CA ILE A 70 15.30 25.30 -20.47
C ILE A 70 15.27 26.73 -21.02
N GLU A 71 16.40 27.45 -20.95
CA GLU A 71 16.54 28.81 -21.47
C GLU A 71 16.31 28.86 -22.99
N ASN A 72 16.92 27.93 -23.74
CA ASN A 72 16.73 27.83 -25.19
C ASN A 72 15.29 27.50 -25.60
N ALA A 73 14.56 26.78 -24.74
CA ALA A 73 13.14 26.54 -24.91
C ALA A 73 12.28 27.79 -24.60
N LYS A 74 12.88 28.92 -24.24
CA LYS A 74 12.21 30.16 -23.81
C LYS A 74 11.33 29.95 -22.57
N ASP A 75 11.83 29.21 -21.59
CA ASP A 75 11.14 28.87 -20.34
C ASP A 75 9.80 28.14 -20.54
N LYS A 76 9.63 27.44 -21.67
CA LYS A 76 8.45 26.62 -21.91
C LYS A 76 8.32 25.52 -20.83
N PRO A 77 7.14 25.34 -20.22
CA PRO A 77 6.97 24.39 -19.11
C PRO A 77 7.25 22.94 -19.51
N GLN A 78 7.15 22.61 -20.80
CA GLN A 78 7.49 21.29 -21.34
C GLN A 78 8.98 20.95 -21.13
N ALA A 79 9.89 21.92 -21.33
CA ALA A 79 11.33 21.68 -21.17
C ALA A 79 11.68 21.43 -19.69
N PHE A 80 11.12 22.24 -18.79
CA PHE A 80 11.26 22.01 -17.35
C PHE A 80 10.72 20.63 -16.94
N TRP A 81 9.54 20.24 -17.47
CA TRP A 81 8.95 18.94 -17.19
C TRP A 81 9.82 17.78 -17.67
N GLN A 82 10.43 17.87 -18.86
CA GLN A 82 11.35 16.85 -19.36
C GLN A 82 12.57 16.69 -18.44
N VAL A 83 13.13 17.80 -17.94
CA VAL A 83 14.21 17.78 -16.95
C VAL A 83 13.74 17.16 -15.64
N PHE A 84 12.55 17.54 -15.15
CA PHE A 84 11.94 16.95 -13.96
C PHE A 84 11.80 15.42 -14.07
N GLU A 85 11.27 14.92 -15.19
CA GLU A 85 11.15 13.48 -15.40
C GLU A 85 12.48 12.75 -15.55
N ALA A 86 13.51 13.41 -16.09
CA ALA A 86 14.84 12.82 -16.16
C ALA A 86 15.48 12.69 -14.77
N VAL A 87 15.30 13.71 -13.91
CA VAL A 87 15.88 13.75 -12.56
C VAL A 87 15.12 12.85 -11.59
N TYR A 88 13.79 12.90 -11.58
CA TYR A 88 12.94 12.14 -10.67
C TYR A 88 12.33 10.89 -11.29
N GLY A 89 12.83 10.45 -12.46
CA GLY A 89 12.27 9.31 -13.19
C GLY A 89 12.28 7.98 -12.42
N TRP A 90 13.06 7.87 -11.36
CA TRP A 90 13.16 6.71 -10.48
C TRP A 90 12.29 6.82 -9.21
N ILE A 91 11.68 7.97 -8.95
CA ILE A 91 10.91 8.19 -7.72
C ILE A 91 9.65 7.32 -7.71
N LYS A 92 9.30 6.80 -6.53
CA LYS A 92 8.04 6.10 -6.30
C LYS A 92 7.00 7.04 -5.70
N TYR A 93 5.74 6.83 -6.04
CA TYR A 93 4.58 7.53 -5.48
C TYR A 93 3.72 6.53 -4.69
N ASP A 94 3.64 6.70 -3.38
CA ASP A 94 2.72 5.93 -2.53
C ASP A 94 1.29 6.41 -2.82
N GLU A 95 0.49 5.54 -3.44
CA GLU A 95 -0.87 5.88 -3.87
C GLU A 95 -1.80 6.16 -2.69
N TRP A 96 -1.59 5.50 -1.55
CA TRP A 96 -2.48 5.55 -0.40
C TRP A 96 -2.14 6.76 0.49
N LEU A 97 -0.87 6.95 0.84
CA LEU A 97 -0.43 8.14 1.58
C LEU A 97 -0.44 9.41 0.72
N GLN A 98 -0.45 9.26 -0.60
CA GLN A 98 -0.38 10.33 -1.59
C GLN A 98 0.91 11.15 -1.44
N LYS A 99 2.02 10.45 -1.23
CA LYS A 99 3.35 11.00 -0.98
C LYS A 99 4.37 10.40 -1.95
N TYR A 100 5.45 11.13 -2.18
CA TYR A 100 6.63 10.58 -2.84
C TYR A 100 7.68 10.26 -1.80
N HIS A 101 8.61 9.36 -2.13
CA HIS A 101 9.76 9.05 -1.29
C HIS A 101 11.04 9.44 -1.99
N LEU A 102 11.81 10.34 -1.39
CA LEU A 102 13.13 10.77 -1.86
C LEU A 102 14.14 10.53 -0.74
N ASN A 103 15.22 9.79 -1.03
CA ASN A 103 16.27 9.45 -0.05
C ASN A 103 15.73 8.84 1.26
N GLY A 104 14.64 8.06 1.18
CA GLY A 104 13.99 7.43 2.33
C GLY A 104 13.05 8.34 3.13
N ALA A 105 12.87 9.61 2.73
CA ALA A 105 11.98 10.55 3.38
C ALA A 105 10.73 10.88 2.53
N GLU A 106 9.60 11.12 3.19
CA GLU A 106 8.39 11.59 2.53
C GLU A 106 8.55 13.02 2.00
N ILE A 107 8.14 13.23 0.75
CA ILE A 107 8.17 14.54 0.10
C ILE A 107 6.90 14.77 -0.73
N SER A 108 6.43 16.03 -0.75
CA SER A 108 5.27 16.42 -1.56
C SER A 108 5.71 16.79 -2.98
N PHE A 109 4.78 16.73 -3.93
CA PHE A 109 5.05 17.17 -5.31
C PHE A 109 5.61 18.59 -5.37
N ASN A 110 5.00 19.53 -4.64
CA ASN A 110 5.45 20.92 -4.62
C ASN A 110 6.87 21.06 -4.08
N LYS A 111 7.25 20.25 -3.07
CA LYS A 111 8.61 20.23 -2.56
C LYS A 111 9.59 19.68 -3.59
N LEU A 112 9.27 18.60 -4.32
CA LEU A 112 10.12 18.09 -5.41
C LEU A 112 10.40 19.15 -6.48
N MET A 113 9.36 19.91 -6.84
CA MET A 113 9.49 21.01 -7.82
C MET A 113 10.42 22.11 -7.30
N CYS A 114 10.27 22.51 -6.04
CA CYS A 114 11.13 23.51 -5.40
C CYS A 114 12.58 23.03 -5.24
N GLU A 115 12.80 21.76 -4.88
CA GLU A 115 14.15 21.20 -4.82
C GLU A 115 14.84 21.26 -6.18
N LEU A 116 14.13 20.94 -7.26
CA LEU A 116 14.71 21.02 -8.59
C LEU A 116 15.03 22.46 -9.01
N GLU A 117 14.16 23.42 -8.69
CA GLU A 117 14.42 24.85 -8.91
C GLU A 117 15.66 25.32 -8.17
N ASN A 118 15.81 24.93 -6.90
CA ASN A 118 16.96 25.27 -6.07
C ASN A 118 18.26 24.70 -6.66
N VAL A 119 18.23 23.42 -7.07
CA VAL A 119 19.40 22.76 -7.68
C VAL A 119 19.78 23.42 -9.00
N LEU A 120 18.79 23.77 -9.83
CA LEU A 120 19.02 24.40 -11.13
C LEU A 120 19.29 25.92 -11.05
N GLU A 121 19.03 26.54 -9.91
CA GLU A 121 19.11 28.01 -9.70
C GLU A 121 18.22 28.80 -10.68
N ILE A 122 17.02 28.28 -10.96
CA ILE A 122 16.04 28.93 -11.83
C ILE A 122 14.70 29.10 -11.14
N SER A 123 13.87 30.03 -11.65
CA SER A 123 12.47 30.14 -11.26
C SER A 123 11.58 29.67 -12.42
N ARG A 124 10.73 28.67 -12.20
CA ARG A 124 9.76 28.25 -13.24
C ARG A 124 8.80 29.41 -13.55
N LYS A 125 8.51 29.63 -14.83
CA LYS A 125 7.47 30.59 -15.27
C LYS A 125 6.16 29.87 -15.57
N GLY A 126 5.06 30.50 -15.14
CA GLY A 126 3.64 30.16 -15.34
C GLY A 126 3.23 28.88 -16.10
N GLN A 127 2.40 28.06 -15.44
CA GLN A 127 1.06 27.61 -15.86
C GLN A 127 0.64 26.40 -14.98
N SER A 128 -0.41 26.57 -14.18
CA SER A 128 -0.86 25.53 -13.24
C SER A 128 -1.46 24.31 -13.95
N GLU A 129 -2.18 24.50 -15.06
CA GLU A 129 -2.97 23.46 -15.70
C GLU A 129 -2.11 22.39 -16.39
N PHE A 130 -1.11 22.80 -17.19
CA PHE A 130 -0.15 21.87 -17.81
C PHE A 130 0.55 21.00 -16.76
N LEU A 131 1.08 21.63 -15.70
CA LEU A 131 1.78 20.92 -14.62
C LEU A 131 0.83 20.03 -13.82
N SER A 132 -0.44 20.42 -13.66
CA SER A 132 -1.44 19.59 -12.98
C SER A 132 -1.77 18.32 -13.77
N SER A 133 -1.95 18.45 -15.09
CA SER A 133 -2.17 17.31 -15.98
C SER A 133 -0.96 16.36 -15.97
N ARG A 134 0.24 16.92 -16.14
CA ARG A 134 1.48 16.14 -16.10
C ARG A 134 1.78 15.48 -14.76
N ARG A 135 1.45 16.15 -13.66
CA ARG A 135 1.52 15.56 -12.31
C ARG A 135 0.65 14.31 -12.22
N ARG A 136 -0.59 14.35 -12.73
CA ARG A 136 -1.48 13.18 -12.70
C ARG A 136 -0.88 12.01 -13.49
N ASP A 137 -0.44 12.25 -14.73
CA ASP A 137 0.21 11.23 -15.57
C ASP A 137 1.48 10.65 -14.92
N PHE A 138 2.21 11.47 -14.17
CA PHE A 138 3.40 11.06 -13.42
C PHE A 138 3.03 10.21 -12.21
N GLN A 139 2.04 10.64 -11.43
CA GLN A 139 1.54 9.90 -10.28
C GLN A 139 1.04 8.53 -10.70
N GLU A 140 0.26 8.42 -11.78
CA GLU A 140 -0.24 7.13 -12.28
C GLU A 140 0.89 6.18 -12.68
N ARG A 141 1.93 6.67 -13.37
CA ARG A 141 3.07 5.83 -13.76
C ARG A 141 4.01 5.46 -12.61
N LYS A 142 4.08 6.30 -11.57
CA LYS A 142 4.96 6.09 -10.41
C LYS A 142 4.24 5.49 -9.21
N ALA A 143 2.91 5.36 -9.30
CA ALA A 143 2.07 4.82 -8.25
C ALA A 143 2.50 3.38 -7.95
N PHE A 144 2.61 3.09 -6.65
CA PHE A 144 2.62 1.74 -6.15
C PHE A 144 1.63 1.65 -5.00
N ASN A 145 1.10 0.44 -4.81
CA ASN A 145 0.28 0.10 -3.67
C ASN A 145 1.20 -0.36 -2.53
N PRO A 146 1.34 0.42 -1.45
CA PRO A 146 2.34 0.16 -0.43
C PRO A 146 2.04 -1.08 0.41
N VAL A 147 0.76 -1.37 0.67
CA VAL A 147 0.37 -2.56 1.43
C VAL A 147 0.54 -3.81 0.58
N LYS A 148 0.27 -3.75 -0.72
CA LYS A 148 0.57 -4.85 -1.64
C LYS A 148 2.08 -5.15 -1.67
N GLU A 149 2.94 -4.12 -1.82
CA GLU A 149 4.40 -4.31 -1.76
C GLU A 149 4.84 -4.87 -0.39
N TYR A 150 4.28 -4.36 0.72
CA TYR A 150 4.54 -4.88 2.06
C TYR A 150 4.14 -6.36 2.19
N LEU A 151 2.95 -6.74 1.75
CA LEU A 151 2.43 -8.10 1.80
C LEU A 151 3.30 -9.07 0.99
N GLN A 152 3.69 -8.69 -0.23
CA GLN A 152 4.61 -9.46 -1.06
C GLN A 152 5.97 -9.62 -0.38
N LYS A 153 6.50 -8.55 0.23
CA LYS A 153 7.77 -8.60 0.95
C LYS A 153 7.73 -9.53 2.16
N VAL A 154 6.66 -9.51 2.96
CA VAL A 154 6.55 -10.43 4.11
C VAL A 154 6.29 -11.86 3.67
N ALA A 155 5.55 -12.10 2.58
CA ALA A 155 5.36 -13.42 2.01
C ALA A 155 6.68 -14.03 1.50
N LEU A 156 7.56 -13.24 0.89
CA LEU A 156 8.91 -13.66 0.50
C LEU A 156 9.82 -13.93 1.72
N LYS A 157 9.67 -13.14 2.79
CA LYS A 157 10.42 -13.33 4.05
C LYS A 157 10.02 -14.62 4.78
N TYR A 158 8.77 -15.04 4.63
CA TYR A 158 8.23 -16.25 5.23
C TYR A 158 7.59 -17.14 4.14
N PRO A 159 8.43 -17.86 3.37
CA PRO A 159 7.95 -18.73 2.32
C PRO A 159 7.21 -19.95 2.88
N VAL A 160 6.42 -20.59 2.04
CA VAL A 160 5.86 -21.91 2.30
C VAL A 160 6.94 -22.92 2.01
N ILE A 161 7.10 -23.88 2.93
CA ILE A 161 8.02 -24.99 2.81
C ILE A 161 7.18 -26.26 2.65
N ASP A 162 7.51 -27.10 1.67
CA ASP A 162 6.82 -28.37 1.46
C ASP A 162 7.34 -29.49 2.38
N ALA A 163 6.88 -30.72 2.15
CA ALA A 163 7.27 -31.88 2.98
C ALA A 163 8.75 -32.28 2.82
N ASP A 164 9.40 -31.85 1.75
CA ASP A 164 10.80 -32.15 1.41
C ASP A 164 11.74 -30.99 1.76
N ASP A 165 11.27 -30.03 2.58
CA ASP A 165 11.97 -28.81 2.96
C ASP A 165 12.28 -27.85 1.78
N GLU A 166 11.57 -27.98 0.65
CA GLU A 166 11.72 -27.08 -0.49
C GLU A 166 10.82 -25.85 -0.39
N VAL A 167 11.36 -24.69 -0.79
CA VAL A 167 10.62 -23.43 -0.84
C VAL A 167 9.67 -23.44 -2.02
N ILE A 168 8.36 -23.44 -1.75
CA ILE A 168 7.34 -23.22 -2.77
C ILE A 168 7.34 -21.73 -3.10
N SER A 169 7.78 -21.39 -4.32
CA SER A 169 7.77 -19.99 -4.76
C SER A 169 6.34 -19.49 -4.94
N ILE A 170 6.14 -18.18 -4.76
CA ILE A 170 4.85 -17.54 -5.04
C ILE A 170 4.45 -17.76 -6.51
N ASP A 171 5.42 -17.71 -7.42
CA ASP A 171 5.22 -17.98 -8.85
C ASP A 171 4.82 -19.46 -9.11
N ALA A 172 5.32 -20.41 -8.31
CA ALA A 172 4.90 -21.81 -8.38
C ALA A 172 3.47 -21.99 -7.83
N LEU A 173 3.09 -21.28 -6.77
CA LEU A 173 1.69 -21.23 -6.33
C LEU A 173 0.79 -20.66 -7.43
N GLU A 174 1.26 -19.65 -8.19
CA GLU A 174 0.59 -19.10 -9.38
C GLU A 174 0.53 -20.07 -10.57
N ALA A 175 1.42 -21.08 -10.64
CA ALA A 175 1.52 -22.02 -11.76
C ALA A 175 0.78 -23.36 -11.55
N ILE A 176 0.26 -23.66 -10.35
CA ILE A 176 -0.52 -24.90 -10.03
C ILE A 176 -1.93 -24.90 -10.70
N ILE A 177 -2.12 -24.16 -11.79
CA ILE A 177 -3.42 -23.90 -12.41
C ILE A 177 -3.90 -25.07 -13.32
N ASP A 178 -3.03 -25.97 -13.76
CA ASP A 178 -3.31 -26.70 -15.01
C ASP A 178 -3.71 -28.19 -14.94
N GLU A 179 -3.81 -28.85 -13.78
CA GLU A 179 -4.38 -30.21 -13.74
C GLU A 179 -5.37 -30.43 -12.58
N PRO A 180 -6.66 -30.72 -12.87
CA PRO A 180 -7.61 -31.16 -11.86
C PRO A 180 -7.26 -32.61 -11.47
N GLN A 181 -6.36 -32.78 -10.50
CA GLN A 181 -6.16 -34.05 -9.83
C GLN A 181 -7.36 -34.30 -8.91
N SER A 182 -8.26 -35.18 -9.33
CA SER A 182 -9.57 -35.51 -8.74
C SER A 182 -9.56 -35.89 -7.25
N ASP A 183 -8.40 -36.14 -6.64
CA ASP A 183 -8.27 -36.60 -5.24
C ASP A 183 -7.30 -35.76 -4.39
N TYR A 184 -6.77 -34.64 -4.91
CA TYR A 184 -5.86 -33.79 -4.15
C TYR A 184 -6.67 -32.84 -3.26
N VAL A 185 -6.65 -33.05 -1.95
CA VAL A 185 -7.03 -32.02 -0.97
C VAL A 185 -5.79 -31.15 -0.78
N PRO A 186 -5.77 -29.94 -1.33
CA PRO A 186 -4.56 -29.16 -1.32
C PRO A 186 -4.27 -28.72 0.12
N VAL A 187 -3.08 -29.08 0.62
CA VAL A 187 -2.66 -28.75 2.00
C VAL A 187 -2.50 -27.24 2.07
N HIS A 188 -3.25 -26.60 2.98
CA HIS A 188 -3.16 -25.15 3.16
C HIS A 188 -1.71 -24.78 3.48
N PRO A 189 -1.10 -23.81 2.76
CA PRO A 189 0.27 -23.43 3.02
C PRO A 189 0.41 -22.95 4.48
N GLN A 190 1.21 -23.64 5.30
CA GLN A 190 1.39 -23.32 6.71
C GLN A 190 2.70 -22.57 6.93
N VAL A 191 2.62 -21.24 6.81
CA VAL A 191 3.75 -20.35 7.15
C VAL A 191 3.88 -20.12 8.66
N MET A 192 2.77 -20.24 9.37
CA MET A 192 2.70 -20.10 10.83
C MET A 192 1.97 -21.32 11.40
N PRO A 193 2.63 -22.15 12.24
CA PRO A 193 1.98 -23.29 12.90
C PRO A 193 0.74 -22.90 13.70
N GLU A 194 0.75 -21.69 14.27
CA GLU A 194 -0.34 -21.14 15.08
C GLU A 194 -1.51 -20.59 14.25
N TRP A 195 -1.44 -20.61 12.91
CA TRP A 195 -2.46 -20.03 12.03
C TRP A 195 -3.87 -20.54 12.38
N GLY A 196 -4.03 -21.86 12.54
CA GLY A 196 -5.31 -22.49 12.89
C GLY A 196 -5.77 -22.30 14.34
N GLN A 197 -5.02 -21.53 15.16
CA GLN A 197 -5.32 -21.28 16.57
C GLN A 197 -5.29 -19.79 16.93
N LEU A 198 -5.29 -18.90 15.93
CA LEU A 198 -5.23 -17.46 16.15
C LEU A 198 -6.37 -16.93 17.03
N ALA A 199 -7.61 -17.40 16.86
CA ALA A 199 -8.73 -16.99 17.69
C ALA A 199 -8.50 -17.36 19.18
N LYS A 200 -7.93 -18.53 19.43
CA LYS A 200 -7.56 -18.98 20.78
C LYS A 200 -6.46 -18.11 21.38
N ILE A 201 -5.39 -17.88 20.62
CA ILE A 201 -4.23 -17.10 21.07
C ILE A 201 -4.58 -15.63 21.30
N LEU A 202 -5.39 -15.03 20.42
CA LEU A 202 -5.68 -13.60 20.46
C LEU A 202 -6.87 -13.30 21.36
N PHE A 203 -7.93 -14.07 21.26
CA PHE A 203 -9.22 -13.76 21.89
C PHE A 203 -9.57 -14.69 23.06
N GLY A 204 -8.84 -15.79 23.24
CA GLY A 204 -9.11 -16.78 24.28
C GLY A 204 -10.29 -17.69 23.93
N VAL A 205 -10.63 -17.78 22.65
CA VAL A 205 -11.79 -18.52 22.14
C VAL A 205 -11.33 -19.70 21.32
N ASP A 206 -11.71 -20.90 21.74
CA ASP A 206 -11.32 -22.17 21.10
C ASP A 206 -12.54 -22.79 20.40
N ASP A 207 -13.05 -22.09 19.38
CA ASP A 207 -14.13 -22.60 18.53
C ASP A 207 -13.84 -22.36 17.04
N ALA A 208 -14.25 -23.33 16.22
CA ALA A 208 -13.97 -23.34 14.78
C ALA A 208 -14.59 -22.15 14.05
N LEU A 209 -15.75 -21.67 14.50
CA LEU A 209 -16.45 -20.54 13.88
C LEU A 209 -15.64 -19.25 14.02
N SER A 210 -15.19 -18.92 15.24
CA SER A 210 -14.40 -17.72 15.52
C SER A 210 -13.05 -17.75 14.81
N GLN A 211 -12.42 -18.93 14.75
CA GLN A 211 -11.20 -19.14 13.99
C GLN A 211 -11.43 -18.86 12.50
N LYS A 212 -12.48 -19.43 11.91
CA LYS A 212 -12.83 -19.23 10.50
C LYS A 212 -13.18 -17.79 10.17
N MET A 213 -13.95 -17.11 11.02
CA MET A 213 -14.28 -15.68 10.90
C MET A 213 -13.02 -14.82 10.81
N LEU A 214 -12.05 -15.06 11.70
CA LEU A 214 -10.79 -14.33 11.71
C LEU A 214 -9.96 -14.60 10.45
N GLU A 215 -9.82 -15.87 10.05
CA GLU A 215 -9.11 -16.24 8.82
C GLU A 215 -9.73 -15.62 7.57
N CYS A 216 -11.06 -15.66 7.44
CA CYS A 216 -11.78 -15.04 6.33
C CYS A 216 -11.54 -13.52 6.31
N TRP A 217 -11.58 -12.86 7.47
CA TRP A 217 -11.32 -11.43 7.54
C TRP A 217 -9.88 -11.07 7.14
N LEU A 218 -8.88 -11.80 7.65
CA LEU A 218 -7.47 -11.59 7.31
C LEU A 218 -7.22 -11.80 5.81
N ARG A 219 -7.81 -12.85 5.23
CA ARG A 219 -7.73 -13.12 3.79
C ARG A 219 -8.42 -12.05 2.95
N GLY A 220 -9.60 -11.59 3.39
CA GLY A 220 -10.32 -10.48 2.77
C GLY A 220 -9.52 -9.17 2.81
N ALA A 221 -8.77 -8.94 3.89
CA ALA A 221 -7.85 -7.80 4.01
C ALA A 221 -6.72 -7.86 2.97
N VAL A 222 -6.11 -9.03 2.78
CA VAL A 222 -5.15 -9.26 1.70
C VAL A 222 -5.80 -9.05 0.34
N ALA A 223 -6.96 -9.64 0.10
CA ALA A 223 -7.67 -9.53 -1.19
C ALA A 223 -7.94 -8.07 -1.55
N ARG A 224 -8.40 -7.24 -0.60
CA ARG A 224 -8.64 -5.81 -0.79
C ARG A 224 -7.36 -5.02 -1.08
N ALA A 225 -6.23 -5.38 -0.47
CA ALA A 225 -4.95 -4.75 -0.77
C ALA A 225 -4.40 -5.16 -2.13
N VAL A 226 -4.51 -6.43 -2.52
CA VAL A 226 -3.90 -6.97 -3.76
C VAL A 226 -4.77 -6.70 -4.99
N ASN A 227 -6.10 -6.79 -4.83
CA ASN A 227 -7.11 -6.56 -5.84
C ASN A 227 -8.19 -5.56 -5.35
N PRO A 228 -7.85 -4.27 -5.25
CA PRO A 228 -8.81 -3.24 -4.85
C PRO A 228 -10.12 -3.31 -5.65
N GLY A 229 -11.24 -3.21 -4.94
CA GLY A 229 -12.58 -3.35 -5.51
C GLY A 229 -13.13 -4.77 -5.57
N CYS A 230 -12.36 -5.79 -5.13
CA CYS A 230 -12.89 -7.14 -4.96
C CYS A 230 -14.07 -7.17 -3.96
N LYS A 231 -14.87 -8.24 -4.00
CA LYS A 231 -15.95 -8.45 -3.02
C LYS A 231 -15.34 -8.60 -1.62
N MET A 232 -15.93 -7.91 -0.65
CA MET A 232 -15.68 -8.07 0.79
C MET A 232 -16.88 -7.46 1.50
N ASP A 233 -17.80 -8.32 1.93
CA ASP A 233 -19.08 -7.91 2.50
C ASP A 233 -19.10 -8.06 4.02
N ASN A 234 -17.98 -8.47 4.61
CA ASN A 234 -17.84 -8.89 5.99
C ASN A 234 -17.09 -7.85 6.83
N VAL A 235 -17.49 -7.71 8.07
CA VAL A 235 -16.88 -6.89 9.12
C VAL A 235 -16.54 -7.79 10.29
N LEU A 236 -15.29 -7.76 10.77
CA LEU A 236 -14.93 -8.47 11.99
C LEU A 236 -15.30 -7.61 13.20
N ILE A 237 -16.20 -8.09 14.04
CA ILE A 237 -16.61 -7.40 15.27
C ILE A 237 -16.03 -8.12 16.48
N LEU A 238 -15.18 -7.41 17.22
CA LEU A 238 -14.64 -7.91 18.49
C LEU A 238 -15.54 -7.47 19.64
N LYS A 239 -16.12 -8.46 20.35
CA LYS A 239 -17.08 -8.24 21.44
C LYS A 239 -16.50 -8.58 22.81
N SER A 240 -16.41 -7.59 23.70
CA SER A 240 -16.08 -7.81 25.11
C SER A 240 -16.31 -6.56 25.94
N ALA A 241 -16.29 -6.66 27.27
CA ALA A 241 -16.11 -5.51 28.13
C ALA A 241 -14.88 -4.66 27.72
N GLN A 242 -14.87 -3.38 28.10
CA GLN A 242 -13.77 -2.45 27.82
C GLN A 242 -12.44 -2.97 28.41
N GLY A 243 -11.31 -2.52 27.84
CA GLY A 243 -9.98 -2.82 28.38
C GLY A 243 -9.33 -4.12 27.89
N LYS A 244 -9.90 -4.79 26.87
CA LYS A 244 -9.33 -6.00 26.25
C LYS A 244 -8.39 -5.74 25.07
N ALA A 245 -8.06 -4.47 24.79
CA ALA A 245 -7.16 -4.05 23.69
C ALA A 245 -7.70 -4.36 22.27
N LYS A 246 -9.02 -4.27 22.07
CA LYS A 246 -9.69 -4.55 20.79
C LYS A 246 -9.30 -3.58 19.66
N THR A 247 -9.31 -2.27 19.92
CA THR A 247 -8.86 -1.27 18.94
C THR A 247 -7.38 -1.45 18.62
N THR A 248 -6.56 -1.73 19.65
CA THR A 248 -5.13 -2.01 19.50
C THR A 248 -4.85 -3.23 18.61
N PHE A 249 -5.74 -4.21 18.54
CA PHE A 249 -5.60 -5.33 17.59
C PHE A 249 -5.64 -4.84 16.14
N PHE A 250 -6.64 -4.02 15.78
CA PHE A 250 -6.75 -3.44 14.44
C PHE A 250 -5.61 -2.46 14.15
N GLU A 251 -5.22 -1.65 15.15
CA GLU A 251 -4.10 -0.71 15.07
C GLU A 251 -2.79 -1.43 14.77
N ILE A 252 -2.46 -2.51 15.49
CA ILE A 252 -1.23 -3.27 15.23
C ILE A 252 -1.27 -3.90 13.83
N LEU A 253 -2.40 -4.48 13.43
CA LEU A 253 -2.51 -5.11 12.11
C LEU A 253 -2.39 -4.10 10.96
N GLY A 254 -3.04 -2.94 11.07
CA GLY A 254 -3.03 -1.88 10.06
C GLY A 254 -1.75 -1.04 10.04
N ASP A 255 -1.07 -0.90 11.19
CA ASP A 255 0.13 -0.07 11.38
C ASP A 255 -0.08 1.35 10.81
N ALA A 256 0.78 1.83 9.91
CA ALA A 256 0.65 3.14 9.28
C ALA A 256 -0.64 3.33 8.44
N TYR A 257 -1.32 2.23 8.10
CA TYR A 257 -2.56 2.23 7.31
C TYR A 257 -3.79 1.89 8.16
N PHE A 258 -3.67 1.98 9.49
CA PHE A 258 -4.82 1.95 10.38
C PHE A 258 -5.56 3.28 10.37
N ILE A 259 -6.89 3.21 10.26
CA ILE A 259 -7.77 4.37 10.45
C ILE A 259 -8.88 4.01 11.43
N GLN A 260 -9.35 5.02 12.14
CA GLN A 260 -10.48 4.90 13.05
C GLN A 260 -11.58 5.86 12.62
N SER A 261 -12.83 5.40 12.67
CA SER A 261 -14.00 6.23 12.39
C SER A 261 -15.15 5.90 13.33
N SER A 262 -15.85 6.93 13.79
CA SER A 262 -17.10 6.83 14.54
C SER A 262 -18.35 7.04 13.67
N ASP A 263 -18.19 7.53 12.43
CA ASP A 263 -19.27 7.69 11.46
C ASP A 263 -18.84 7.12 10.10
N PRO A 264 -19.17 5.84 9.82
CA PRO A 264 -18.77 5.18 8.59
C PRO A 264 -19.25 5.91 7.34
N THR A 265 -20.41 6.57 7.39
CA THR A 265 -21.06 7.16 6.22
C THR A 265 -20.61 8.59 5.92
N SER A 266 -19.79 9.17 6.79
CA SER A 266 -19.30 10.54 6.62
C SER A 266 -18.38 10.69 5.39
N VAL A 267 -18.41 11.89 4.81
CA VAL A 267 -17.46 12.31 3.76
C VAL A 267 -16.02 12.22 4.28
N GLU A 268 -15.79 12.55 5.55
CA GLU A 268 -14.47 12.48 6.15
C GLU A 268 -13.97 11.04 6.26
N THR A 269 -14.82 10.09 6.66
CA THR A 269 -14.45 8.67 6.63
C THR A 269 -14.10 8.23 5.22
N THR A 270 -14.91 8.60 4.23
CA THR A 270 -14.64 8.29 2.81
C THR A 270 -13.28 8.86 2.36
N ARG A 271 -12.83 10.01 2.88
CA ARG A 271 -11.48 10.55 2.64
C ARG A 271 -10.40 9.74 3.32
N LEU A 272 -10.62 9.34 4.57
CA LEU A 272 -9.66 8.50 5.33
C LEU A 272 -9.50 7.13 4.69
N LEU A 273 -10.59 6.54 4.16
CA LEU A 273 -10.56 5.27 3.42
C LEU A 273 -9.56 5.29 2.27
N GLN A 274 -9.30 6.45 1.66
CA GLN A 274 -8.33 6.58 0.57
C GLN A 274 -6.88 6.37 0.99
N LYS A 275 -6.60 6.38 2.29
CA LYS A 275 -5.26 6.29 2.87
C LYS A 275 -5.10 5.11 3.83
N GLY A 276 -6.16 4.32 4.02
CA GLY A 276 -6.24 3.28 5.03
C GLY A 276 -6.36 1.89 4.44
N TRP A 277 -5.97 0.88 5.22
CA TRP A 277 -6.16 -0.53 4.91
C TRP A 277 -7.22 -1.15 5.81
N ILE A 278 -7.14 -0.85 7.10
CA ILE A 278 -8.02 -1.36 8.14
C ILE A 278 -8.71 -0.16 8.78
N CYS A 279 -10.02 -0.12 8.64
CA CYS A 279 -10.86 0.88 9.29
C CYS A 279 -11.56 0.25 10.49
N GLU A 280 -11.18 0.66 11.70
CA GLU A 280 -11.97 0.33 12.88
C GLU A 280 -13.12 1.29 13.04
N LEU A 281 -14.30 0.72 13.18
CA LEU A 281 -15.55 1.41 13.40
C LEU A 281 -15.84 1.40 14.89
N GLY A 282 -15.57 2.54 15.53
CA GLY A 282 -15.91 2.76 16.92
C GLY A 282 -17.42 2.86 17.09
N GLU A 283 -17.95 2.35 18.21
CA GLU A 283 -19.33 2.57 18.64
C GLU A 283 -20.43 1.95 17.75
N LEU A 284 -20.21 0.73 17.23
CA LEU A 284 -21.24 -0.03 16.51
C LEU A 284 -22.54 -0.25 17.32
N GLU A 285 -22.49 -0.08 18.64
CA GLU A 285 -23.64 -0.13 19.55
C GLU A 285 -24.69 0.95 19.26
N GLY A 286 -24.31 2.07 18.63
CA GLY A 286 -25.24 3.14 18.29
C GLY A 286 -26.12 2.84 17.07
N ILE A 287 -25.73 1.88 16.23
CA ILE A 287 -26.42 1.54 14.97
C ILE A 287 -27.51 0.49 15.26
N THR A 288 -28.61 0.93 15.87
CA THR A 288 -29.72 0.03 16.26
C THR A 288 -30.96 0.15 15.39
N ARG A 289 -31.11 1.26 14.64
CA ARG A 289 -32.27 1.45 13.75
C ARG A 289 -32.05 0.66 12.47
N LYS A 290 -33.11 -0.03 12.00
CA LYS A 290 -33.06 -0.83 10.77
C LYS A 290 -32.57 -0.04 9.55
N SER A 291 -32.98 1.22 9.40
CA SER A 291 -32.51 2.11 8.33
C SER A 291 -30.98 2.29 8.35
N ASP A 292 -30.44 2.46 9.55
CA ASP A 292 -29.03 2.76 9.76
C ASP A 292 -28.20 1.49 9.55
N VAL A 293 -28.73 0.33 9.93
CA VAL A 293 -28.16 -0.99 9.61
C VAL A 293 -28.10 -1.22 8.10
N GLU A 294 -29.18 -0.95 7.35
CA GLU A 294 -29.18 -1.12 5.89
C GLU A 294 -28.23 -0.16 5.18
N LEU A 295 -28.18 1.12 5.60
CA LEU A 295 -27.21 2.09 5.10
C LEU A 295 -25.77 1.63 5.39
N PHE A 296 -25.54 1.11 6.59
CA PHE A 296 -24.24 0.58 6.97
C PHE A 296 -23.83 -0.65 6.14
N LYS A 297 -24.75 -1.61 5.96
CA LYS A 297 -24.54 -2.77 5.07
C LYS A 297 -24.20 -2.34 3.65
N HIS A 298 -24.95 -1.39 3.10
CA HIS A 298 -24.66 -0.83 1.77
C HIS A 298 -23.30 -0.15 1.73
N PHE A 299 -22.95 0.59 2.79
CA PHE A 299 -21.65 1.25 2.89
C PHE A 299 -20.51 0.24 2.87
N ILE A 300 -20.52 -0.82 3.70
CA ILE A 300 -19.40 -1.77 3.79
C ILE A 300 -19.20 -2.59 2.51
N THR A 301 -20.28 -2.94 1.80
CA THR A 301 -20.21 -3.78 0.59
C THR A 301 -19.79 -3.03 -0.67
N LYS A 302 -19.63 -1.69 -0.61
CA LYS A 302 -19.17 -0.92 -1.77
C LYS A 302 -17.83 -1.45 -2.27
N ARG A 303 -17.74 -1.54 -3.59
CA ARG A 303 -16.51 -1.90 -4.32
C ARG A 303 -15.70 -0.68 -4.76
N LYS A 304 -16.32 0.49 -4.77
CA LYS A 304 -15.69 1.75 -5.11
C LYS A 304 -16.11 2.83 -4.11
N ASP A 305 -15.20 3.75 -3.88
CA ASP A 305 -15.41 4.95 -3.07
C ASP A 305 -15.51 6.16 -4.00
N ASP A 306 -16.60 6.91 -3.84
CA ASP A 306 -16.87 8.10 -4.63
C ASP A 306 -16.57 9.32 -3.76
N LEU A 307 -15.45 9.99 -4.04
CA LEU A 307 -15.09 11.21 -3.32
C LEU A 307 -15.26 12.41 -4.24
N ARG A 308 -16.32 13.18 -4.02
CA ARG A 308 -16.47 14.46 -4.71
C ARG A 308 -15.38 15.43 -4.25
N VAL A 309 -14.54 15.84 -5.18
CA VAL A 309 -13.58 16.91 -4.97
C VAL A 309 -14.31 18.25 -5.17
N MET A 310 -14.14 19.19 -4.24
CA MET A 310 -14.75 20.52 -4.39
C MET A 310 -14.17 21.23 -5.60
N HIS A 311 -15.02 21.92 -6.36
CA HIS A 311 -14.64 22.69 -7.56
C HIS A 311 -14.16 21.86 -8.76
N THR A 312 -14.43 20.55 -8.78
CA THR A 312 -14.30 19.72 -9.99
C THR A 312 -15.65 19.12 -10.37
N GLU A 313 -15.92 19.02 -11.66
CA GLU A 313 -17.11 18.33 -12.18
C GLU A 313 -16.97 16.81 -12.04
N ASP A 314 -15.73 16.30 -12.05
CA ASP A 314 -15.43 14.88 -11.91
C ASP A 314 -15.58 14.38 -10.46
N ILE A 315 -16.24 13.23 -10.31
CA ILE A 315 -16.23 12.42 -9.10
C ILE A 315 -15.34 11.20 -9.40
N PRO A 316 -14.04 11.24 -9.08
CA PRO A 316 -13.17 10.11 -9.34
C PRO A 316 -13.62 8.92 -8.48
N GLU A 317 -14.08 7.87 -9.13
CA GLU A 317 -14.34 6.58 -8.48
C GLU A 317 -13.02 5.88 -8.20
N ARG A 318 -12.81 5.43 -6.97
CA ARG A 318 -11.60 4.68 -6.61
C ARG A 318 -11.97 3.28 -6.12
N PRO A 319 -11.38 2.21 -6.67
CA PRO A 319 -11.60 0.87 -6.17
C PRO A 319 -11.23 0.77 -4.68
N ARG A 320 -12.18 0.28 -3.88
CA ARG A 320 -12.00 0.22 -2.43
C ARG A 320 -10.99 -0.85 -2.05
N HIS A 321 -10.00 -0.46 -1.25
CA HIS A 321 -8.93 -1.33 -0.74
C HIS A 321 -8.97 -1.53 0.79
N VAL A 322 -9.99 -0.97 1.45
CA VAL A 322 -10.15 -1.04 2.92
C VAL A 322 -10.99 -2.24 3.33
N VAL A 323 -10.66 -2.84 4.46
CA VAL A 323 -11.53 -3.74 5.24
C VAL A 323 -11.97 -3.10 6.54
N PHE A 324 -13.15 -3.50 7.02
CA PHE A 324 -13.73 -2.95 8.24
C PHE A 324 -13.57 -3.91 9.41
N GLY A 325 -13.15 -3.36 10.54
CA GLY A 325 -13.23 -3.97 11.86
C GLY A 325 -14.17 -3.16 12.74
N GLY A 326 -14.70 -3.78 13.78
CA GLY A 326 -15.55 -3.10 14.75
C GLY A 326 -15.26 -3.55 16.15
N THR A 327 -15.46 -2.65 17.11
CA THR A 327 -15.39 -2.99 18.53
C THR A 327 -16.72 -2.75 19.21
N CYS A 328 -17.12 -3.70 20.06
CA CYS A 328 -18.36 -3.61 20.83
C CYS A 328 -18.16 -4.07 22.28
N ASN A 329 -18.77 -3.33 23.20
CA ASN A 329 -18.84 -3.56 24.64
C ASN A 329 -20.23 -4.06 25.08
N SER A 330 -21.31 -3.75 24.37
CA SER A 330 -22.67 -4.15 24.73
C SER A 330 -23.02 -5.55 24.25
N ASN A 331 -24.03 -6.14 24.91
CA ASN A 331 -24.62 -7.40 24.47
C ASN A 331 -25.58 -7.22 23.28
N GLU A 332 -26.03 -5.99 23.03
CA GLU A 332 -26.97 -5.63 21.96
C GLU A 332 -26.21 -5.24 20.70
N ILE A 333 -25.63 -6.23 20.03
CA ILE A 333 -25.13 -6.03 18.67
C ILE A 333 -26.28 -6.29 17.72
N LEU A 334 -26.52 -5.31 16.84
CA LEU A 334 -27.18 -5.44 15.54
C LEU A 334 -28.18 -6.61 15.48
N LYS A 335 -29.33 -6.44 16.15
CA LYS A 335 -30.45 -7.39 16.08
C LYS A 335 -31.08 -7.27 14.69
N ASP A 336 -30.44 -7.87 13.71
CA ASP A 336 -30.99 -7.96 12.38
C ASP A 336 -31.62 -9.34 12.18
N THR A 337 -32.92 -9.34 11.93
CA THR A 337 -33.70 -10.54 11.56
C THR A 337 -33.43 -11.01 10.13
N THR A 338 -32.60 -10.29 9.36
CA THR A 338 -32.27 -10.56 7.95
C THR A 338 -30.76 -10.60 7.67
N GLY A 339 -30.11 -11.65 8.17
CA GLY A 339 -28.81 -12.14 7.68
C GLY A 339 -27.60 -11.51 8.35
N ASN A 340 -27.14 -12.16 9.43
CA ASN A 340 -26.01 -11.74 10.25
C ASN A 340 -24.63 -11.96 9.60
N ARG A 341 -24.56 -12.61 8.44
CA ARG A 341 -23.31 -13.02 7.76
C ARG A 341 -22.30 -11.91 7.45
N ARG A 342 -22.74 -10.64 7.46
CA ARG A 342 -21.87 -9.47 7.24
C ARG A 342 -21.14 -9.02 8.50
N PHE A 343 -21.61 -9.43 9.67
CA PHE A 343 -21.14 -8.99 10.97
C PHE A 343 -20.57 -10.19 11.72
N MET A 344 -19.30 -10.51 11.47
CA MET A 344 -18.65 -11.66 12.07
C MET A 344 -18.29 -11.35 13.53
N VAL A 345 -19.17 -11.72 14.45
CA VAL A 345 -19.02 -11.39 15.88
C VAL A 345 -18.15 -12.42 16.58
N VAL A 346 -16.95 -12.01 16.98
CA VAL A 346 -16.01 -12.83 17.74
C VAL A 346 -15.92 -12.34 19.19
N PRO A 347 -16.28 -13.17 20.19
CA PRO A 347 -16.11 -12.79 21.59
C PRO A 347 -14.62 -12.70 21.95
N VAL A 348 -14.27 -11.75 22.83
CA VAL A 348 -12.90 -11.57 23.34
C VAL A 348 -12.90 -11.82 24.84
N ILE A 349 -12.49 -13.02 25.22
CA ILE A 349 -12.50 -13.51 26.61
C ILE A 349 -11.26 -13.01 27.36
N GLN A 350 -10.11 -13.05 26.72
CA GLN A 350 -8.83 -12.60 27.30
C GLN A 350 -8.40 -11.22 26.79
N LYS A 351 -7.46 -10.58 27.49
CA LYS A 351 -6.83 -9.37 26.97
C LYS A 351 -5.94 -9.75 25.79
N ILE A 352 -6.10 -9.09 24.65
CA ILE A 352 -5.32 -9.39 23.45
C ILE A 352 -3.82 -9.20 23.74
N PRO A 353 -2.96 -10.19 23.45
CA PRO A 353 -1.53 -10.13 23.77
C PRO A 353 -0.79 -9.23 22.77
N ALA A 354 -0.92 -7.90 22.93
CA ALA A 354 -0.41 -6.89 21.99
C ALA A 354 1.08 -7.07 21.63
N LYS A 355 1.93 -7.46 22.60
CA LYS A 355 3.35 -7.74 22.35
C LYS A 355 3.52 -8.90 21.37
N TRP A 356 2.87 -10.03 21.64
CA TRP A 356 2.91 -11.22 20.78
C TRP A 356 2.36 -10.90 19.39
N LEU A 357 1.24 -10.16 19.31
CA LEU A 357 0.64 -9.77 18.04
C LEU A 357 1.60 -8.90 17.22
N LYS A 358 2.28 -7.93 17.85
CA LYS A 358 3.26 -7.07 17.17
C LYS A 358 4.47 -7.86 16.67
N GLU A 359 4.96 -8.82 17.46
CA GLU A 359 6.09 -9.69 17.09
C GLU A 359 5.74 -10.67 15.96
N ASN A 360 4.48 -11.10 15.88
CA ASN A 360 4.01 -12.08 14.89
C ASN A 360 3.22 -11.48 13.72
N ARG A 361 3.04 -10.15 13.69
CA ARG A 361 2.25 -9.43 12.67
C ARG A 361 2.65 -9.82 11.25
N ASP A 362 3.94 -9.79 10.94
CA ASP A 362 4.42 -10.11 9.59
C ASP A 362 4.13 -11.56 9.21
N ARG A 363 4.23 -12.51 10.15
CA ARG A 363 3.94 -13.94 9.91
C ARG A 363 2.44 -14.17 9.69
N ILE A 364 1.60 -13.50 10.48
CA ILE A 364 0.13 -13.52 10.28
C ILE A 364 -0.21 -13.03 8.87
N TRP A 365 0.38 -11.90 8.45
CA TRP A 365 0.13 -11.36 7.12
C TRP A 365 0.71 -12.22 6.00
N ALA A 366 1.88 -12.82 6.19
CA ALA A 366 2.43 -13.78 5.23
C ALA A 366 1.53 -15.02 5.09
N SER A 367 1.09 -15.63 6.21
CA SER A 367 0.14 -16.74 6.19
C SER A 367 -1.18 -16.37 5.49
N ALA A 368 -1.72 -15.19 5.79
CA ALA A 368 -2.93 -14.68 5.13
C ALA A 368 -2.72 -14.46 3.62
N TYR A 369 -1.53 -14.02 3.21
CA TYR A 369 -1.18 -13.80 1.81
C TYR A 369 -1.06 -15.12 1.05
N HIS A 370 -0.32 -16.09 1.58
CA HIS A 370 -0.21 -17.41 0.98
C HIS A 370 -1.56 -18.13 0.94
N SER A 371 -2.36 -17.99 1.99
CA SER A 371 -3.77 -18.41 2.01
C SER A 371 -4.51 -17.80 0.83
N TYR A 372 -4.54 -16.47 0.71
CA TYR A 372 -5.22 -15.78 -0.38
C TYR A 372 -4.76 -16.24 -1.77
N MET A 373 -3.45 -16.34 -2.01
CA MET A 373 -2.89 -16.76 -3.30
C MET A 373 -3.32 -18.19 -3.64
N PHE A 374 -3.25 -19.09 -2.68
CA PHE A 374 -3.73 -20.46 -2.82
C PHE A 374 -5.20 -20.50 -3.23
N TYR A 375 -6.09 -19.76 -2.54
CA TYR A 375 -7.52 -19.74 -2.86
C TYR A 375 -7.83 -19.08 -4.21
N LYS A 376 -7.12 -18.00 -4.55
CA LYS A 376 -7.26 -17.31 -5.84
C LYS A 376 -7.00 -18.25 -7.03
N ASN A 377 -6.11 -19.22 -6.88
CA ASN A 377 -5.71 -20.09 -7.99
C ASN A 377 -6.58 -21.36 -8.12
N HIS A 378 -7.48 -21.63 -7.17
CA HIS A 378 -8.36 -22.82 -7.17
C HIS A 378 -9.84 -22.46 -7.46
N GLU A 379 -10.09 -21.51 -8.38
CA GLU A 379 -11.41 -20.89 -8.68
C GLU A 379 -12.59 -21.86 -8.96
N ASN A 380 -12.36 -23.15 -9.20
CA ASN A 380 -13.40 -24.14 -9.52
C ASN A 380 -14.11 -24.79 -8.33
N SER A 381 -13.76 -24.46 -7.08
CA SER A 381 -14.47 -25.00 -5.93
C SER A 381 -15.42 -23.97 -5.36
N HIS A 382 -16.72 -24.22 -5.57
CA HIS A 382 -17.86 -23.43 -5.09
C HIS A 382 -17.89 -23.20 -3.56
N ASP A 383 -16.98 -23.83 -2.79
CA ASP A 383 -16.81 -23.68 -1.34
C ASP A 383 -15.70 -22.68 -0.90
N LEU A 384 -15.00 -22.01 -1.84
CA LEU A 384 -13.71 -21.31 -1.59
C LEU A 384 -13.77 -19.78 -1.63
N GLU A 385 -14.74 -19.23 -0.93
CA GLU A 385 -14.96 -17.79 -0.90
C GLU A 385 -14.15 -17.14 0.25
N TRP A 386 -13.45 -16.02 0.00
CA TRP A 386 -12.89 -15.17 1.09
C TRP A 386 -13.98 -14.28 1.74
N TRP A 387 -15.25 -14.62 1.48
CA TRP A 387 -16.45 -14.07 2.10
C TRP A 387 -17.25 -15.22 2.72
N PHE A 388 -18.11 -14.93 3.70
CA PHE A 388 -18.89 -15.94 4.42
C PHE A 388 -19.72 -16.81 3.47
N THR A 389 -19.61 -18.15 3.59
CA THR A 389 -20.47 -19.12 2.89
C THR A 389 -21.76 -19.38 3.68
N ASP A 390 -22.78 -19.87 2.98
CA ASP A 390 -24.11 -20.21 3.54
C ASP A 390 -24.03 -21.25 4.68
N GLU A 391 -23.02 -22.12 4.69
CA GLU A 391 -22.79 -23.11 5.75
C GLU A 391 -22.37 -22.46 7.07
N ILE A 392 -21.49 -21.46 7.02
CA ILE A 392 -21.04 -20.71 8.20
C ILE A 392 -22.17 -19.80 8.70
N GLU A 393 -23.00 -19.28 7.79
CA GLU A 393 -24.21 -18.49 8.11
C GLU A 393 -25.21 -19.28 8.99
N ASN A 394 -25.40 -20.57 8.73
CA ASN A 394 -26.28 -21.42 9.54
C ASN A 394 -25.78 -21.62 10.99
N ILE A 395 -24.46 -21.68 11.19
CA ILE A 395 -23.84 -21.82 12.52
C ILE A 395 -23.88 -20.49 13.28
N GLU A 396 -23.73 -19.36 12.60
CA GLU A 396 -23.81 -18.04 13.24
C GLU A 396 -25.23 -17.69 13.68
N ASN A 397 -26.24 -17.93 12.83
CA ASN A 397 -27.65 -17.64 13.13
C ASN A 397 -28.18 -18.46 14.33
N THR A 398 -27.56 -19.59 14.66
CA THR A 398 -27.91 -20.38 15.86
C THR A 398 -27.23 -19.89 17.15
N ARG A 399 -26.11 -19.15 17.06
CA ARG A 399 -25.37 -18.60 18.21
C ARG A 399 -25.95 -17.29 18.75
N TYR A 400 -26.62 -16.52 17.88
CA TYR A 400 -27.29 -15.26 18.21
C TYR A 400 -28.69 -15.22 17.55
N PRO A 401 -29.70 -15.91 18.12
CA PRO A 401 -31.05 -15.99 17.57
C PRO A 401 -31.86 -14.69 17.68
#